data_AF-A0A1I0KCR6-F1
#
_entry.id   AF-A0A1I0KCR6-F1
#
_cell.length_a   1.000
_cell.length_b   1.000
_cell.length_c   1.000
_cell.angle_alpha   90.00
_cell.angle_beta   90.00
_cell.angle_gamma   90.00
#
_symmetry.space_group_name_H-M   'P 1'
#
loop_
_entity.id
_entity.type
_entity.pdbx_description
1 polymer ?
#
loop_
_entity_poly.entity_id
_entity_poly.type
_entity_poly.pdbx_seq_one_letter_code
_entity_poly.pdbx_strand_id
1 'polypeptide(L)' 'MRKNNKMERQLDDIRVLVAEAKIRNSFNDDELAAYIGLSKASLVERKSDPKRFTLNQLYVILELCGKELKFVEKAVL' A
#
# COMPACT_ATOMS: atom_id res chain seq x y z
N MET A 1 -1.45 -26.72 9.88
CA MET A 1 -2.14 -25.91 8.86
C MET A 1 -2.26 -24.48 9.38
N ARG A 2 -1.48 -23.52 8.86
CA ARG A 2 -1.68 -22.11 9.22
C ARG A 2 -3.02 -21.68 8.62
N LYS A 3 -3.98 -21.22 9.43
CA LYS A 3 -5.17 -20.53 8.93
C LYS A 3 -4.67 -19.44 7.99
N ASN A 4 -5.01 -19.54 6.71
CA ASN A 4 -4.73 -18.50 5.74
C ASN A 4 -5.56 -17.27 6.14
N ASN A 5 -5.01 -16.42 7.01
CA ASN A 5 -5.68 -15.19 7.40
C ASN A 5 -5.60 -14.26 6.19
N LYS A 6 -6.63 -14.29 5.35
CA LYS A 6 -6.73 -13.52 4.10
C LYS A 6 -6.37 -12.06 4.32
N MET A 7 -6.75 -11.51 5.48
CA MET A 7 -6.42 -10.16 5.89
C MET A 7 -4.91 -9.94 6.09
N GLU A 8 -4.19 -10.85 6.74
CA GLU A 8 -2.73 -10.71 6.94
C GLU A 8 -2.00 -10.67 5.59
N ARG A 9 -2.39 -11.53 4.65
CA ARG A 9 -1.84 -11.51 3.29
C ARG A 9 -2.11 -10.19 2.58
N GLN A 10 -3.33 -9.65 2.68
CA GLN A 10 -3.65 -8.35 2.10
C GLN A 10 -2.78 -7.21 2.66
N LEU A 11 -2.44 -7.26 3.95
CA LEU A 11 -1.55 -6.27 4.56
C LEU A 11 -0.10 -6.42 4.09
N ASP A 12 0.37 -7.65 3.90
CA ASP A 12 1.68 -7.93 3.31
C ASP A 12 1.72 -7.46 1.85
N ASP A 13 0.66 -7.68 1.08
CA ASP A 13 0.54 -7.19 -0.30
C ASP A 13 0.66 -5.65 -0.37
N ILE A 14 0.05 -4.92 0.58
CA ILE A 14 0.22 -3.46 0.67
C ILE A 14 1.68 -3.09 0.93
N ARG A 15 2.39 -3.81 1.80
CA ARG A 15 3.83 -3.56 2.05
C ARG A 15 4.66 -3.77 0.80
N VAL A 16 4.35 -4.82 0.03
CA VAL A 16 5.00 -5.11 -1.25
C VAL A 16 4.74 -3.98 -2.24
N LEU A 17 3.50 -3.50 -2.36
CA LEU A 17 3.16 -2.38 -3.24
C LEU A 17 3.92 -1.09 -2.87
N VAL A 18 4.06 -0.79 -1.58
CA VAL A 18 4.88 0.35 -1.12
C VAL A 18 6.34 0.20 -1.56
N ALA A 19 6.92 -0.99 -1.40
CA ALA A 19 8.30 -1.24 -1.82
C ALA A 19 8.46 -1.18 -3.36
N GLU A 20 7.51 -1.74 -4.09
CA GLU A 20 7.48 -1.71 -5.56
C GLU A 20 7.38 -0.27 -6.08
N ALA A 21 6.49 0.56 -5.50
CA ALA A 21 6.35 1.97 -5.85
C ALA A 21 7.66 2.74 -5.68
N LYS A 22 8.41 2.48 -4.59
CA LYS A 22 9.73 3.09 -4.39
C LYS A 22 10.71 2.70 -5.48
N ILE A 23 10.85 1.40 -5.75
CA ILE A 23 11.84 0.86 -6.68
C ILE A 23 11.58 1.37 -8.10
N ARG A 24 10.32 1.30 -8.55
CA ARG A 24 9.94 1.72 -9.93
C ARG A 24 10.18 3.20 -10.19
N ASN A 25 9.99 4.05 -9.17
CA ASN A 25 10.11 5.50 -9.31
C ASN A 25 11.44 6.05 -8.75
N SER A 26 12.34 5.17 -8.32
CA SER A 26 13.61 5.54 -7.67
C SER A 26 13.45 6.47 -6.47
N PHE A 27 12.33 6.33 -5.73
CA PHE A 27 12.05 7.12 -4.55
C PHE A 27 12.75 6.58 -3.29
N ASN A 28 13.28 7.51 -2.50
CA ASN A 28 13.57 7.25 -1.09
C ASN A 28 12.29 7.37 -0.22
N ASP A 29 12.40 7.12 1.09
CA ASP A 29 11.23 7.17 1.98
C ASP A 29 10.68 8.61 2.15
N ASP A 30 11.50 9.65 2.07
CA ASP A 30 11.06 11.04 2.18
C ASP A 30 10.28 11.47 0.93
N GLU A 31 10.79 11.12 -0.25
CA GLU A 31 10.15 11.41 -1.55
C GLU A 31 8.81 10.70 -1.70
N LEU A 32 8.74 9.41 -1.37
CA LEU A 32 7.48 8.68 -1.41
C LEU A 32 6.49 9.27 -0.41
N ALA A 33 6.92 9.57 0.82
CA ALA A 33 6.05 10.15 1.84
C ALA A 33 5.45 11.48 1.35
N ALA A 34 6.28 12.38 0.82
CA ALA A 34 5.84 13.64 0.26
C ALA A 34 4.83 13.44 -0.89
N TYR A 35 5.11 12.50 -1.80
CA TYR A 35 4.25 12.21 -2.95
C TYR A 35 2.85 11.74 -2.55
N ILE A 36 2.73 10.98 -1.45
CA ILE A 36 1.44 10.48 -0.95
C ILE A 36 0.84 11.34 0.18
N GLY A 37 1.36 12.55 0.38
CA GLY A 37 0.85 13.53 1.35
C GLY A 37 1.09 13.15 2.81
N LEU A 38 2.25 12.56 3.12
CA LEU A 38 2.67 12.13 4.45
C LEU A 38 4.01 12.74 4.88
N SER A 39 4.23 12.77 6.18
CA SER A 39 5.59 12.91 6.73
C SER A 39 6.31 11.56 6.69
N LYS A 40 7.65 11.57 6.69
CA LYS A 40 8.48 10.36 6.77
C LYS A 40 8.10 9.47 7.95
N ALA A 41 7.93 10.05 9.14
CA ALA A 41 7.55 9.32 10.35
C ALA A 41 6.19 8.63 10.19
N SER A 42 5.23 9.31 9.57
CA SER A 42 3.92 8.76 9.24
C SER A 42 3.97 7.62 8.20
N LEU A 43 4.91 7.66 7.25
CA LEU A 43 5.14 6.57 6.32
C LEU A 43 5.75 5.35 7.03
N VAL A 44 6.71 5.54 7.93
CA VAL A 44 7.30 4.45 8.73
C VAL A 44 6.23 3.74 9.57
N GLU A 45 5.36 4.51 10.24
CA GLU A 45 4.24 3.97 11.01
C GLU A 45 3.24 3.19 10.13
N ARG A 46 2.94 3.67 8.92
CA ARG A 46 2.04 2.96 8.00
C ARG A 46 2.68 1.72 7.38
N LYS A 47 4.01 1.70 7.20
CA LYS A 47 4.73 0.49 6.75
C LYS A 47 4.67 -0.61 7.82
N SER A 48 4.72 -0.24 9.11
CA SER A 48 4.56 -1.20 10.20
C SER A 48 3.10 -1.64 10.37
N ASP A 49 2.13 -0.72 10.23
CA ASP A 49 0.69 -0.99 10.25
C ASP A 49 -0.01 -0.53 8.93
N PRO A 50 -0.02 -1.39 7.89
CA PRO A 50 -0.59 -1.05 6.59
C PRO A 50 -2.08 -0.74 6.59
N LYS A 51 -2.81 -1.06 7.67
CA LYS A 51 -4.23 -0.72 7.81
C LYS A 51 -4.47 0.79 7.88
N ARG A 52 -3.42 1.56 8.21
CA ARG A 52 -3.49 3.03 8.37
C ARG A 52 -3.33 3.80 7.07
N PHE A 53 -3.05 3.14 5.96
CA PHE A 53 -3.12 3.78 4.65
C PHE A 53 -4.57 4.10 4.31
N THR A 54 -4.82 5.34 3.88
CA THR A 54 -6.14 5.72 3.35
C THR A 54 -6.32 5.17 1.95
N LEU A 55 -7.58 5.07 1.48
CA LEU A 55 -7.86 4.63 0.12
C LEU A 55 -7.15 5.50 -0.93
N ASN A 56 -7.13 6.83 -0.74
CA ASN A 56 -6.41 7.73 -1.65
C ASN A 56 -4.91 7.45 -1.69
N GLN A 57 -4.28 7.16 -0.56
CA GLN A 57 -2.86 6.81 -0.52
C GLN A 57 -2.59 5.49 -1.23
N LEU A 58 -3.44 4.48 -1.01
CA LEU A 58 -3.33 3.20 -1.71
C LEU A 58 -3.53 3.34 -3.22
N TYR A 59 -4.43 4.22 -3.64
CA TYR A 59 -4.66 4.52 -5.05
C TYR A 59 -3.40 5.11 -5.72
N VAL A 60 -2.79 6.13 -5.10
CA VAL A 60 -1.54 6.72 -5.60
C VAL A 60 -0.41 5.68 -5.63
N ILE A 61 -0.30 4.82 -4.61
CA ILE A 61 0.70 3.74 -4.59
C ILE A 61 0.47 2.75 -5.75
N LEU A 62 -0.77 2.39 -6.07
CA LEU A 62 -1.09 1.53 -7.20
C LEU A 62 -0.71 2.17 -8.54
N GLU A 63 -1.01 3.47 -8.71
CA GLU A 63 -0.62 4.25 -9.88
C GLU A 63 0.91 4.26 -10.05
N LEU A 64 1.67 4.51 -8.98
CA LEU A 64 3.13 4.44 -8.97
C LEU A 64 3.67 3.03 -9.31
N CYS A 65 2.87 1.98 -9.10
CA CYS A 65 3.21 0.62 -9.52
C CYS A 65 2.82 0.31 -10.98
N GLY A 66 2.15 1.23 -11.68
CA GLY A 66 1.55 0.98 -12.99
C GLY A 66 0.41 -0.05 -12.93
N LYS A 67 -0.34 -0.08 -11.82
CA LYS A 67 -1.44 -1.02 -11.58
C LYS A 67 -2.76 -0.28 -11.48
N GLU A 68 -3.81 -0.89 -12.03
CA GLU A 68 -5.17 -0.36 -11.94
C GLU A 68 -5.89 -0.87 -10.69
N LEU A 69 -6.78 -0.03 -10.14
CA LEU A 69 -7.70 -0.44 -9.10
C LEU A 69 -8.72 -1.42 -9.68
N LYS A 70 -8.73 -2.65 -9.16
CA LYS A 70 -9.72 -3.66 -9.54
C LYS A 70 -10.86 -3.69 -8.54
N PHE A 71 -12.06 -3.36 -9.00
CA PHE A 71 -13.27 -3.59 -8.23
C PHE A 71 -13.54 -5.09 -8.21
N VAL A 72 -13.68 -5.66 -7.01
CA VAL A 72 -14.09 -7.06 -6.84
C VAL A 72 -15.59 -7.18 -6.98
N GLU A 73 -16.07 -8.35 -7.43
CA GLU A 73 -17.50 -8.66 -7.44
C GLU A 73 -18.09 -8.42 -6.05
N LYS A 74 -19.27 -7.79 -5.99
CA LYS A 74 -19.98 -7.59 -4.74
C LYS A 74 -20.22 -8.97 -4.11
N ALA A 75 -19.89 -9.08 -2.83
CA ALA A 75 -20.34 -10.23 -2.05
C ALA A 75 -21.87 -10.25 -2.12
N VAL A 76 -22.42 -11.28 -2.77
CA VAL A 76 -23.84 -11.61 -2.65
C VAL A 76 -23.96 -12.20 -1.25
N LEU A 77 -24.47 -11.39 -0.31
CA LEU A 77 -24.81 -11.83 1.04
C LEU A 77 -26.12 -12.64 1.01
#